data_AF-D6U3Z9-F1
#
_entry.id   AF-D6U3Z9-F1
#
_cell.length_a   1.000
_cell.length_b   1.000
_cell.length_c   1.000
_cell.angle_alpha   90.00
_cell.angle_beta   90.00
_cell.angle_gamma   90.00
#
_symmetry.space_group_name_H-M   'P 1'
#
loop_
_entity.id
_entity.type
_entity.pdbx_description
1 polymer ?
#
loop_
_entity_poly.entity_id
_entity_poly.type
_entity_poly.pdbx_seq_one_letter_code
_entity_poly.pdbx_strand_id
1 'polypeptide(L)' 'MAAMEDVLELYEEEYDPQYPTVCFDEKPVSLIADVSPSQAVAPGVSARPDYEYQRNGTRNALLD' A
#
# COMPACT_ATOMS: atom_id res chain seq x y z
N MET A 1 28.71 -16.03 1.93
CA MET A 1 28.28 -14.79 2.60
C MET A 1 26.78 -14.84 2.74
N ALA A 2 26.24 -14.24 3.80
CA ALA A 2 24.80 -14.21 4.03
C ALA A 2 24.22 -13.04 3.23
N ALA A 3 23.07 -13.25 2.57
CA ALA A 3 22.47 -12.24 1.69
C ALA A 3 22.16 -10.90 2.40
N MET A 4 22.05 -10.90 3.73
CA MET A 4 21.83 -9.67 4.50
C MET A 4 23.12 -8.85 4.69
N GLU A 5 24.29 -9.49 4.77
CA GLU A 5 25.57 -8.77 4.95
C GLU A 5 25.91 -7.97 3.69
N ASP A 6 25.71 -8.56 2.51
CA ASP A 6 25.93 -7.89 1.22
C ASP A 6 25.00 -6.65 1.06
N VAL A 7 23.79 -6.71 1.63
CA VAL A 7 22.85 -5.58 1.65
C VAL A 7 23.33 -4.49 2.61
N LEU A 8 23.79 -4.85 3.80
CA LEU A 8 24.28 -3.87 4.78
C LEU A 8 25.52 -3.13 4.27
N GLU A 9 26.46 -3.84 3.64
CA GLU A 9 27.64 -3.23 3.01
C GLU A 9 27.24 -2.20 1.94
N LEU A 10 26.26 -2.51 1.11
CA LEU A 10 25.72 -1.57 0.11
C LEU A 10 25.10 -0.31 0.75
N TYR A 11 24.42 -0.43 1.89
CA TYR A 11 23.85 0.73 2.60
C TYR A 11 24.91 1.60 3.27
N GLU A 12 26.13 1.10 3.47
CA GLU A 12 27.25 1.86 4.04
C GLU A 12 28.02 2.68 3.00
N GLU A 13 27.83 2.42 1.70
CA GLU A 13 28.51 3.14 0.61
C GLU A 13 28.09 4.61 0.50
N GLU A 14 28.98 5.46 -0.04
CA GLU A 14 28.63 6.85 -0.36
C GLU A 14 27.60 6.90 -1.51
N TYR A 15 26.62 7.79 -1.37
CA TYR A 15 25.55 7.92 -2.37
C TYR A 15 26.08 8.36 -3.75
N ASP A 16 25.83 7.54 -4.77
CA ASP A 16 26.11 7.86 -6.18
C ASP A 16 24.81 8.22 -6.93
N PRO A 17 24.65 9.46 -7.43
CA PRO A 17 23.50 9.85 -8.24
C PRO A 17 23.30 9.03 -9.53
N GLN A 18 24.35 8.38 -10.04
CA GLN A 18 24.25 7.47 -11.20
C GLN A 18 23.67 6.10 -10.81
N TYR A 19 23.72 5.74 -9.52
CA TYR A 19 23.20 4.49 -8.95
C TYR A 19 22.42 4.78 -7.66
N PRO A 20 21.21 5.37 -7.76
CA PRO A 20 20.45 5.74 -6.58
C PRO A 20 19.98 4.50 -5.81
N THR A 21 20.16 4.50 -4.49
CA THR A 21 19.55 3.51 -3.61
C THR A 21 18.04 3.71 -3.58
N VAL A 22 17.29 2.65 -3.90
CA VAL A 22 15.81 2.64 -3.86
C VAL A 22 15.36 1.64 -2.81
N CYS A 23 14.58 2.12 -1.84
CA CYS A 23 13.97 1.27 -0.83
C CYS A 23 12.58 0.86 -1.32
N PHE A 24 12.24 -0.42 -1.14
CA PHE A 24 10.88 -0.89 -1.30
C PHE A 24 10.40 -1.45 0.03
N ASP A 25 9.13 -1.21 0.35
CA ASP A 25 8.48 -1.78 1.53
C ASP A 25 7.27 -2.62 1.11
N GLU A 26 6.86 -3.56 1.97
CA GLU A 26 5.64 -4.33 1.75
C GLU A 26 4.63 -4.03 2.84
N LYS A 27 3.41 -3.68 2.43
CA LYS A 27 2.31 -3.45 3.36
C LYS A 27 1.18 -4.46 3.13
N PRO A 28 0.70 -5.18 4.17
CA PRO A 28 -0.51 -5.98 4.06
C PRO A 28 -1.72 -5.05 3.91
N VAL A 29 -2.48 -5.24 2.84
CA VAL A 29 -3.70 -4.50 2.51
C VAL A 29 -4.89 -5.46 2.58
N SER A 30 -5.93 -5.06 3.30
CA SER A 30 -7.22 -5.75 3.29
C SER A 30 -7.95 -5.44 1.99
N LEU A 31 -8.37 -6.47 1.28
CA LEU A 31 -9.23 -6.32 0.12
C LEU A 31 -10.68 -6.25 0.61
N ILE A 32 -11.33 -5.10 0.43
CA ILE A 32 -12.73 -4.89 0.81
C ILE A 32 -13.58 -4.57 -0.42
N ALA A 33 -14.84 -4.99 -0.39
CA ALA A 33 -15.84 -4.61 -1.39
C ALA A 33 -17.08 -4.02 -0.70
N ASP A 34 -17.74 -3.09 -1.38
CA ASP A 34 -19.01 -2.55 -0.92
C ASP A 34 -20.09 -3.63 -0.97
N VAL A 35 -20.86 -3.77 0.12
CA VAL A 35 -21.99 -4.69 0.18
C VAL A 35 -23.22 -4.10 -0.53
N SER A 36 -23.34 -2.78 -0.56
CA SER A 36 -24.44 -2.07 -1.18
C SER A 36 -23.94 -0.83 -1.94
N PRO A 37 -24.41 -0.59 -3.18
CA PRO A 37 -24.04 0.61 -3.92
C PRO A 37 -24.56 1.86 -3.21
N SER A 38 -23.75 2.92 -3.20
CA SER A 38 -24.17 4.20 -2.62
C SER A 38 -25.43 4.72 -3.31
N GLN A 39 -26.44 5.04 -2.50
CA GLN A 39 -27.71 5.55 -3.01
C GLN A 39 -27.54 6.99 -3.51
N ALA A 40 -28.17 7.30 -4.65
CA ALA A 40 -28.18 8.65 -5.18
C ALA A 40 -28.77 9.63 -4.16
N VAL A 41 -27.99 10.68 -3.86
CA VAL A 41 -28.40 11.77 -2.96
C VAL A 41 -28.97 12.94 -3.76
N ALA A 42 -29.95 13.62 -3.17
CA ALA A 42 -30.51 14.83 -3.76
C ALA A 42 -29.48 15.98 -3.79
N PRO A 43 -29.56 16.90 -4.76
CA PRO A 43 -28.70 18.08 -4.80
C PRO A 43 -28.77 18.87 -3.49
N GLY A 44 -27.60 19.18 -2.91
CA GLY A 44 -27.50 19.88 -1.62
C GLY A 44 -27.52 18.99 -0.38
N VAL A 45 -27.68 17.67 -0.54
CA VAL A 45 -27.56 16.70 0.56
C VAL A 45 -26.22 15.97 0.47
N SER A 46 -25.50 15.87 1.59
CA SER A 46 -24.25 15.11 1.64
C SER A 46 -24.51 13.61 1.49
N ALA A 47 -23.68 12.94 0.70
CA ALA A 47 -23.70 11.49 0.60
C ALA A 47 -23.40 10.86 1.96
N ARG A 48 -24.16 9.81 2.31
CA ARG A 48 -23.95 9.00 3.51
C ARG A 48 -23.72 7.56 3.08
N PRO A 49 -22.47 7.15 2.87
CA PRO A 49 -22.17 5.74 2.61
C PRO A 49 -22.42 4.91 3.87
N ASP A 50 -22.86 3.67 3.68
CA ASP A 50 -22.89 2.68 4.76
C ASP A 50 -21.46 2.25 5.11
N TYR A 51 -21.25 1.79 6.33
CA TYR A 51 -19.98 1.24 6.79
C TYR A 51 -19.87 -0.27 6.55
N GLU A 52 -20.95 -0.93 6.12
CA GLU A 52 -20.93 -2.36 5.82
C GLU A 52 -20.04 -2.68 4.60
N TYR A 53 -19.10 -3.62 4.77
CA TYR A 53 -18.22 -4.08 3.70
C TYR A 53 -18.01 -5.60 3.77
N GLN A 54 -17.71 -6.19 2.62
CA GLN A 54 -17.32 -7.59 2.51
C GLN A 54 -15.79 -7.71 2.53
N ARG A 55 -15.25 -8.55 3.41
CA ARG A 55 -13.82 -8.85 3.46
C ARG A 55 -13.46 -9.92 2.43
N ASN A 56 -12.62 -9.57 1.47
CA ASN A 56 -12.16 -10.42 0.37
C ASN A 56 -10.71 -10.90 0.54
N GLY A 57 -10.26 -10.99 1.80
CA GLY A 57 -8.92 -11.43 2.17
C GLY A 57 -7.91 -10.29 2.28
N THR A 58 -6.62 -10.64 2.20
CA THR A 58 -5.49 -9.71 2.32
C THR A 58 -4.45 -10.00 1.25
N ARG A 59 -3.77 -8.97 0.77
CA ARG A 59 -2.61 -9.07 -0.13
C ARG A 59 -1.51 -8.10 0.31
N ASN A 60 -0.27 -8.40 -0.01
CA ASN A 60 0.82 -7.47 0.17
C ASN A 60 0.87 -6.52 -1.04
N ALA A 61 0.92 -5.22 -0.76
CA ALA A 61 1.24 -4.20 -1.74
C ALA A 61 2.71 -3.82 -1.58
N LEU A 62 3.45 -3.82 -2.69
CA LEU A 62 4.79 -3.25 -2.75
C LEU A 62 4.66 -1.72 -2.80
N LEU A 63 5.39 -1.04 -1.93
CA LEU A 63 5.46 0.42 -1.78
C LEU A 63 6.88 0.88 -2.16
N ASP A 64 6.96 2.07 -2.75
CA ASP A 64 8.19 2.77 -3.13
C ASP A 64 8.52 3.95 -2.18
#